data_AF-A0A845DIL5-F1
#
_entry.id   AF-A0A845DIL5-F1
#
_cell.length_a   1.000
_cell.length_b   1.000
_cell.length_c   1.000
_cell.angle_alpha   90.00
_cell.angle_beta   90.00
_cell.angle_gamma   90.00
#
_symmetry.space_group_name_H-M   'P 1'
#
loop_
_entity.id
_entity.type
_entity.pdbx_description
1 polymer ?
#
loop_
_entity_poly.entity_id
_entity_poly.type
_entity_poly.pdbx_seq_one_letter_code
_entity_poly.pdbx_strand_id
1 'polypeptide(L)'
;MGVALEQNDALIRLNGQPVYVDVNTGELLTPKRRTTAFANEAGTVVILRGDALHTLQVPFATRDELELLLDDVPSQPALHTQITLVAPGSPAEEAGLMPGDIFYAVNGEAVTAERNIGDVVRSHLGETISVTVLRGDELYSRDVLARQDPPPGQGAMGVGIGGNLMLVTLPFFQSIWQGIVGIVAYVQAVIALPVLLISGQLAPQDAAFSGPVGIAQLVGGAVSATADTGLWFPVWQLAAIISAGLAIANLLPIPALDGGRLLFIFIEKLRGRRVPPEKEGVIHLVGFVLLLGLMVVITINDIRSGPQGIDWSQLLGP
;
A
#
# COMPACT_ATOMS: atom_id res chain seq x y z
N MET A 1 2.46 40.85 8.55
CA MET A 1 2.43 40.45 7.13
C MET A 1 2.06 38.98 7.10
N GLY A 2 0.81 38.66 6.80
CA GLY A 2 0.35 37.27 6.72
C GLY A 2 0.94 36.64 5.46
N VAL A 3 1.59 35.50 5.60
CA VAL A 3 2.05 34.71 4.46
C VAL A 3 0.78 34.15 3.78
N ALA A 4 0.59 34.48 2.50
CA ALA A 4 -0.50 33.94 1.69
C ALA A 4 -0.07 32.61 1.08
N LEU A 5 -1.02 31.74 0.73
CA LEU A 5 -0.73 30.53 -0.02
C LEU A 5 -0.21 30.87 -1.42
N GLU A 6 0.80 30.14 -1.86
CA GLU A 6 1.49 30.30 -3.14
C GLU A 6 1.42 29.02 -3.96
N GLN A 7 1.72 29.15 -5.26
CA GLN A 7 1.77 28.01 -6.17
C GLN A 7 2.85 27.01 -5.72
N ASN A 8 2.47 25.73 -5.63
CA ASN A 8 3.28 24.60 -5.13
C ASN A 8 3.37 24.49 -3.59
N ASP A 9 2.57 25.25 -2.84
CA ASP A 9 2.44 24.99 -1.41
C ASP A 9 1.79 23.61 -1.19
N ALA A 10 2.47 22.78 -0.41
CA ALA A 10 1.96 21.46 -0.07
C ALA A 10 1.23 21.50 1.27
N LEU A 11 -0.06 21.14 1.29
CA LEU A 11 -0.90 21.14 2.49
C LEU A 11 -0.55 19.94 3.38
N ILE A 12 -0.19 20.22 4.64
CA ILE A 12 0.29 19.20 5.59
C ILE A 12 -0.69 19.02 6.73
N ARG A 13 -1.01 20.13 7.41
CA ARG A 13 -1.90 20.11 8.58
C ARG A 13 -2.94 21.20 8.49
N LEU A 14 -4.09 20.87 9.04
CA LEU A 14 -5.20 21.76 9.26
C LEU A 14 -5.58 21.70 10.73
N ASN A 15 -5.50 22.82 11.44
CA ASN A 15 -5.83 22.94 12.86
C ASN A 15 -5.14 21.88 13.73
N GLY A 16 -3.86 21.62 13.44
CA GLY A 16 -3.06 20.60 14.13
C GLY A 16 -3.38 19.15 13.75
N GLN A 17 -4.32 18.90 12.83
CA GLN A 17 -4.61 17.57 12.29
C GLN A 17 -3.94 17.38 10.92
N PRO A 18 -3.39 16.20 10.60
CA PRO A 18 -2.88 15.92 9.25
C PRO A 18 -3.98 16.03 8.18
N VAL A 19 -3.59 16.48 6.99
CA VAL A 19 -4.44 16.50 5.81
C VAL A 19 -4.30 15.16 5.10
N TYR A 20 -5.39 14.41 4.97
CA TYR A 20 -5.38 13.09 4.34
C TYR A 20 -5.86 13.18 2.90
N VAL A 21 -5.30 12.35 2.03
CA VAL A 21 -5.71 12.24 0.62
C VAL A 21 -5.97 10.81 0.20
N ASP A 22 -6.89 10.63 -0.73
CA ASP A 22 -7.07 9.37 -1.43
C ASP A 22 -5.84 9.11 -2.30
N VAL A 23 -5.29 7.90 -2.20
CA VAL A 23 -4.06 7.54 -2.90
C VAL A 23 -4.23 7.50 -4.42
N ASN A 24 -5.45 7.27 -4.91
CA ASN A 24 -5.74 7.15 -6.34
C ASN A 24 -6.25 8.46 -6.94
N THR A 25 -7.06 9.22 -6.20
CA THR A 25 -7.69 10.45 -6.73
C THR A 25 -7.01 11.73 -6.25
N GLY A 26 -6.19 11.68 -5.19
CA GLY A 26 -5.60 12.87 -4.57
C GLY A 26 -6.62 13.74 -3.81
N GLU A 27 -7.89 13.33 -3.75
CA GLU A 27 -8.95 14.07 -3.08
C GLU A 27 -8.78 14.05 -1.56
N LEU A 28 -9.12 15.16 -0.89
CA LEU A 28 -9.03 15.29 0.56
C LEU A 28 -9.99 14.35 1.28
N LEU A 29 -9.44 13.41 2.07
CA LEU A 29 -10.22 12.49 2.89
C LEU A 29 -10.63 13.13 4.22
N THR A 30 -11.84 12.77 4.68
CA THR A 30 -12.37 13.25 5.97
C THR A 30 -12.22 12.17 7.05
N PRO A 31 -11.36 12.37 8.07
CA PRO A 31 -11.33 11.47 9.22
C PRO A 31 -12.62 11.61 10.03
N LYS A 32 -13.22 10.48 10.44
CA LYS A 32 -14.56 10.44 11.06
C LYS A 32 -14.59 10.81 12.56
N ARG A 33 -13.48 11.29 13.14
CA ARG A 33 -13.63 12.01 14.40
C ARG A 33 -14.45 13.24 14.07
N ARG A 34 -15.63 13.37 14.69
CA ARG A 34 -16.35 14.64 14.81
C ARG A 34 -15.32 15.66 15.31
N THR A 35 -14.67 16.39 14.41
CA THR A 35 -14.15 17.70 14.74
C THR A 35 -15.39 18.46 15.14
N THR A 36 -15.50 18.66 16.45
CA THR A 36 -16.42 19.62 17.05
C THR A 36 -16.45 20.84 16.15
N ALA A 37 -17.64 21.25 15.72
CA ALA A 37 -17.82 22.54 15.06
C ALA A 37 -17.02 23.57 15.86
N PHE A 38 -15.91 24.05 15.31
CA PHE A 38 -15.05 24.99 16.01
C PHE A 38 -15.70 26.35 15.84
N ALA A 39 -16.15 26.91 16.94
CA ALA A 39 -16.79 28.20 16.99
C ALA A 39 -15.80 29.28 16.56
N ASN A 40 -16.10 30.04 15.51
CA ASN A 40 -15.60 31.41 15.21
C ASN A 40 -14.13 31.75 15.58
N GLU A 41 -13.18 30.83 15.39
CA GLU A 41 -11.75 31.09 15.61
C GLU A 41 -10.97 30.86 14.31
N ALA A 42 -9.94 31.69 14.08
CA ALA A 42 -9.07 31.56 12.92
C ALA A 42 -8.39 30.19 12.92
N GLY A 43 -8.47 29.48 11.79
CA GLY A 43 -7.81 28.19 11.63
C GLY A 43 -6.32 28.34 11.32
N THR A 44 -5.53 27.35 11.70
CA THR A 44 -4.10 27.26 11.34
C THR A 44 -3.91 26.23 10.24
N VAL A 45 -3.31 26.62 9.13
CA VAL A 45 -2.84 25.69 8.09
C VAL A 45 -1.33 25.60 8.15
N VAL A 46 -0.79 24.39 8.17
CA VAL A 46 0.65 24.15 8.01
C VAL A 46 0.89 23.71 6.57
N ILE A 47 1.72 24.47 5.88
CA ILE A 47 2.18 24.17 4.52
C ILE A 47 3.67 23.91 4.51
N LEU A 48 4.16 23.24 3.47
CA LEU A 48 5.55 23.34 3.05
C LEU A 48 5.66 24.27 1.87
N ARG A 49 6.68 25.10 1.91
CA ARG A 49 7.18 25.83 0.76
C ARG A 49 8.68 25.60 0.65
N GLY A 50 9.12 24.95 -0.43
CA GLY A 50 10.50 24.48 -0.54
C GLY A 50 10.84 23.45 0.54
N ASP A 51 11.78 23.77 1.43
CA ASP A 51 12.23 22.87 2.52
C ASP A 51 11.76 23.30 3.92
N ALA A 52 10.87 24.30 4.02
CA ALA A 52 10.45 24.88 5.29
C ALA A 52 8.94 24.76 5.56
N LEU A 53 8.60 24.39 6.80
CA LEU A 53 7.22 24.45 7.29
C LEU A 53 6.83 25.90 7.56
N HIS A 54 5.68 26.31 7.03
CA HIS A 54 5.06 27.58 7.36
C HIS A 54 3.68 27.34 8.00
N THR A 55 3.44 28.00 9.13
CA THR A 55 2.10 28.03 9.75
C THR A 55 1.39 29.31 9.35
N LEU A 56 0.27 29.17 8.65
CA LEU A 56 -0.58 30.24 8.18
C LEU A 56 -1.83 30.34 9.05
N GLN A 57 -2.17 31.54 9.47
CA GLN A 57 -3.46 31.83 10.08
C GLN A 57 -4.44 32.18 8.96
N VAL A 58 -5.53 31.42 8.87
CA VAL A 58 -6.49 31.53 7.79
C VAL A 58 -7.87 31.83 8.39
N PRO A 59 -8.59 32.85 7.88
CA PRO A 59 -9.82 33.32 8.48
C PRO A 59 -11.03 32.48 8.04
N PHE A 60 -11.03 31.17 8.28
CA PHE A 60 -12.21 30.31 8.12
C PHE A 60 -12.69 29.83 9.49
N ALA A 61 -14.00 29.68 9.64
CA ALA A 61 -14.64 29.10 10.83
C ALA A 61 -15.03 27.64 10.60
N THR A 62 -15.13 27.20 9.34
CA THR A 62 -15.58 25.85 8.97
C THR A 62 -14.72 25.23 7.85
N ARG A 63 -14.82 23.90 7.69
CA ARG A 63 -14.12 23.15 6.63
C ARG A 63 -14.63 23.51 5.23
N ASP A 64 -15.93 23.68 5.05
CA ASP A 64 -16.52 24.01 3.74
C ASP A 64 -15.98 25.37 3.25
N GLU A 65 -15.82 26.35 4.17
CA GLU A 65 -15.16 27.63 3.88
C GLU A 65 -13.67 27.46 3.53
N LEU A 66 -12.97 26.51 4.14
CA LEU A 66 -11.60 26.18 3.74
C LEU A 66 -11.55 25.54 2.36
N GLU A 67 -12.41 24.57 2.05
CA GLU A 67 -12.45 23.95 0.72
C GLU A 67 -12.75 25.00 -0.35
N LEU A 68 -13.69 25.92 -0.09
CA LEU A 68 -13.96 27.08 -0.94
C LEU A 68 -12.77 28.06 -1.05
N LEU A 69 -12.01 28.27 0.03
CA LEU A 69 -10.81 29.12 0.01
C LEU A 69 -9.64 28.44 -0.72
N LEU A 70 -9.54 27.12 -0.67
CA LEU A 70 -8.51 26.33 -1.34
C LEU A 70 -8.84 26.06 -2.81
N ASP A 71 -10.11 26.09 -3.20
CA ASP A 71 -10.56 25.85 -4.58
C ASP A 71 -9.92 26.85 -5.57
N ASP A 72 -9.77 28.11 -5.13
CA ASP A 72 -9.14 29.18 -5.90
C ASP A 72 -7.63 29.34 -5.62
N VAL A 73 -7.06 28.52 -4.73
CA VAL A 73 -5.65 28.59 -4.35
C VAL A 73 -4.90 27.38 -4.90
N PRO A 74 -3.88 27.59 -5.77
CA PRO A 74 -3.12 26.50 -6.36
C PRO A 74 -2.22 25.81 -5.32
N SER A 75 -2.79 24.91 -4.54
CA SER A 75 -2.13 24.11 -3.50
C SER A 75 -2.22 22.62 -3.84
N GLN A 76 -1.23 21.84 -3.40
CA GLN A 76 -1.22 20.39 -3.62
C GLN A 76 -1.31 19.67 -2.27
N PRO A 77 -2.23 18.72 -2.09
CA PRO A 77 -2.29 18.01 -0.84
C PRO A 77 -1.17 16.95 -0.76
N ALA A 78 -0.46 16.90 0.37
CA ALA A 78 0.69 16.02 0.55
C ALA A 78 0.25 14.58 0.84
N LEU A 79 0.87 13.60 0.17
CA LEU A 79 0.64 12.19 0.44
C LEU A 79 1.45 11.76 1.66
N HIS A 80 0.76 11.42 2.75
CA HIS A 80 1.39 10.99 4.00
C HIS A 80 1.74 9.49 3.95
N THR A 81 2.87 9.16 3.32
CA THR A 81 3.40 7.78 3.31
C THR A 81 4.27 7.57 4.54
N GLN A 82 3.97 6.57 5.37
CA GLN A 82 4.71 6.30 6.59
C GLN A 82 5.78 5.21 6.38
N ILE A 83 6.94 5.38 7.01
CA ILE A 83 7.94 4.32 7.18
C ILE A 83 7.39 3.31 8.18
N THR A 84 7.10 2.11 7.70
CA THR A 84 6.67 1.00 8.56
C THR A 84 7.88 0.25 9.08
N LEU A 85 8.86 -0.03 8.23
CA LEU A 85 10.05 -0.80 8.60
C LEU A 85 11.32 -0.09 8.15
N VAL A 86 12.39 -0.27 8.91
CA VAL A 86 13.75 0.06 8.46
C VAL A 86 14.59 -1.21 8.58
N ALA A 87 15.15 -1.67 7.46
CA ALA A 87 15.93 -2.89 7.43
C ALA A 87 17.30 -2.68 8.08
N PRO A 88 17.81 -3.61 8.90
CA PRO A 88 19.14 -3.52 9.48
C PRO A 88 20.25 -3.47 8.42
N GLY A 89 21.26 -2.64 8.64
CA GLY A 89 22.38 -2.40 7.72
C GLY A 89 21.97 -1.77 6.40
N SER A 90 20.80 -1.12 6.34
CA SER A 90 20.33 -0.44 5.13
C SER A 90 20.74 1.03 5.07
N PRO A 91 20.76 1.65 3.88
CA PRO A 91 21.00 3.08 3.76
C PRO A 91 20.04 3.94 4.60
N ALA A 92 18.79 3.50 4.76
CA ALA A 92 17.81 4.18 5.59
C ALA A 92 18.18 4.13 7.09
N GLU A 93 18.70 3.01 7.57
CA GLU A 93 19.18 2.89 8.95
C GLU A 93 20.41 3.77 9.18
N GLU A 94 21.37 3.75 8.24
CA GLU A 94 22.58 4.60 8.30
C GLU A 94 22.23 6.10 8.29
N ALA A 95 21.19 6.47 7.54
CA ALA A 95 20.65 7.82 7.52
C ALA A 95 19.81 8.16 8.77
N GLY A 96 19.57 7.21 9.67
CA GLY A 96 18.82 7.42 10.91
C GLY A 96 17.31 7.60 10.71
N LEU A 97 16.76 7.10 9.61
CA LEU A 97 15.32 6.97 9.43
C LEU A 97 14.76 5.94 10.42
N MET A 98 13.54 6.16 10.88
CA MET A 98 12.91 5.31 11.90
C MET A 98 11.49 4.91 11.48
N PRO A 99 11.01 3.73 11.91
CA PRO A 99 9.59 3.40 11.87
C PRO A 99 8.76 4.52 12.51
N GLY A 100 7.68 4.91 11.84
CA GLY A 100 6.79 5.99 12.27
C GLY A 100 7.03 7.33 11.55
N ASP A 101 8.20 7.53 10.94
CA ASP A 101 8.51 8.71 10.13
C ASP A 101 7.56 8.81 8.93
N ILE A 102 7.08 10.01 8.62
CA ILE A 102 6.20 10.24 7.46
C ILE A 102 7.02 10.89 6.34
N PHE A 103 7.15 10.21 5.21
CA PHE A 103 7.75 10.77 3.99
C PHE A 103 7.00 12.00 3.55
N TYR A 104 7.76 13.04 3.28
CA TYR A 104 7.21 14.35 3.04
C TYR A 104 7.71 14.97 1.74
N ALA A 105 9.03 15.00 1.54
CA ALA A 105 9.63 15.46 0.29
C ALA A 105 10.85 14.63 -0.08
N VAL A 106 11.19 14.63 -1.38
CA VAL A 106 12.44 14.08 -1.89
C VAL A 106 13.08 15.12 -2.79
N ASN A 107 14.35 15.42 -2.53
CA ASN A 107 15.13 16.46 -3.22
C ASN A 107 14.41 17.83 -3.21
N GLY A 108 13.76 18.16 -2.09
CA GLY A 108 13.02 19.41 -1.89
C GLY A 108 11.67 19.50 -2.60
N GLU A 109 11.24 18.44 -3.28
CA GLU A 109 9.92 18.35 -3.92
C GLU A 109 8.97 17.46 -3.11
N ALA A 110 7.75 17.94 -2.85
CA ALA A 110 6.76 17.23 -2.04
C ALA A 110 6.33 15.90 -2.67
N VAL A 111 6.12 14.89 -1.82
CA VAL A 111 5.52 13.62 -2.20
C VAL A 111 3.99 13.79 -2.25
N THR A 112 3.39 13.53 -3.41
CA THR A 112 1.96 13.68 -3.66
C THR A 112 1.38 12.39 -4.27
N ALA A 113 0.06 12.34 -4.50
CA ALA A 113 -0.56 11.21 -5.19
C ALA A 113 0.01 11.03 -6.61
N GLU A 114 0.30 12.13 -7.31
CA GLU A 114 0.90 12.11 -8.65
C GLU A 114 2.42 11.83 -8.63
N ARG A 115 3.10 12.20 -7.54
CA ARG A 115 4.53 12.00 -7.35
C ARG A 115 4.78 11.13 -6.11
N ASN A 116 4.46 9.84 -6.23
CA ASN A 116 4.65 8.89 -5.14
C ASN A 116 6.14 8.64 -4.87
N ILE A 117 6.51 8.53 -3.58
CA ILE A 117 7.87 8.24 -3.11
C ILE A 117 8.51 7.04 -3.83
N GLY A 118 7.75 5.98 -4.09
CA GLY A 118 8.26 4.77 -4.75
C GLY A 118 8.77 5.04 -6.16
N ASP A 119 8.05 5.85 -6.95
CA ASP A 119 8.44 6.17 -8.32
C ASP A 119 9.61 7.14 -8.37
N VAL A 120 9.65 8.10 -7.44
CA VAL A 120 10.78 9.02 -7.30
C VAL A 120 12.06 8.28 -6.93
N VAL A 121 11.99 7.32 -6.01
CA VAL A 121 13.17 6.52 -5.62
C VAL A 121 13.63 5.64 -6.79
N ARG A 122 12.70 5.04 -7.54
CA ARG A 122 13.03 4.22 -8.73
C ARG A 122 13.71 5.02 -9.84
N SER A 123 13.37 6.29 -10.01
CA SER A 123 13.99 7.14 -11.03
C SER A 123 15.40 7.62 -10.66
N HIS A 124 15.81 7.47 -9.40
CA HIS A 124 17.12 7.88 -8.88
C HIS A 124 17.95 6.70 -8.33
N LEU A 125 17.74 5.50 -8.86
CA LEU A 125 18.50 4.31 -8.45
C LEU A 125 20.00 4.50 -8.77
N GLY A 126 20.82 4.22 -7.77
CA GLY A 126 22.27 4.44 -7.79
C GLY A 126 22.72 5.78 -7.22
N GLU A 127 21.78 6.67 -6.90
CA GLU A 127 22.07 8.04 -6.43
C GLU A 127 21.71 8.24 -4.95
N THR A 128 22.37 9.21 -4.32
CA THR A 128 21.98 9.70 -2.99
C THR A 128 20.90 10.75 -3.16
N ILE A 129 19.75 10.52 -2.55
CA ILE A 129 18.61 11.43 -2.55
C ILE A 129 18.41 12.04 -1.16
N SER A 130 18.03 13.32 -1.12
CA SER A 130 17.69 14.00 0.13
C SER A 130 16.23 13.74 0.45
N VAL A 131 15.97 12.95 1.48
CA VAL A 131 14.63 12.61 1.96
C VAL A 131 14.28 13.50 3.14
N THR A 132 13.18 14.23 3.03
CA THR A 132 12.57 14.96 4.13
C THR A 132 11.45 14.11 4.74
N VAL A 133 11.56 13.82 6.03
CA VAL A 133 10.53 13.11 6.80
C VAL A 133 10.02 13.96 7.95
N LEU A 134 8.75 13.79 8.28
CA LEU A 134 8.13 14.35 9.48
C LEU A 134 8.17 13.30 10.60
N ARG A 135 8.82 13.63 11.71
CA ARG A 135 8.85 12.81 12.93
C ARG A 135 8.26 13.64 14.08
N GLY A 136 7.05 13.28 14.50
CA GLY A 136 6.26 14.11 15.40
C GLY A 136 5.85 15.43 14.72
N ASP A 137 6.40 16.55 15.20
CA ASP A 137 6.12 17.90 14.70
C ASP A 137 7.31 18.55 13.98
N GLU A 138 8.43 17.83 13.86
CA GLU A 138 9.67 18.35 13.29
C GLU A 138 9.99 17.66 11.96
N LEU A 139 10.49 18.45 11.00
CA LEU A 139 11.03 17.92 9.75
C LEU A 139 12.50 17.55 9.93
N TYR A 140 12.84 16.37 9.41
CA TYR A 140 14.20 15.86 9.37
C TYR A 140 14.55 15.61 7.91
N SER A 141 15.56 16.31 7.40
CA SER A 141 16.16 15.98 6.11
C SER A 141 17.33 15.02 6.29
N ARG A 142 17.38 13.97 5.46
CA ARG A 142 18.37 12.90 5.50
C ARG A 142 18.77 12.50 4.10
N ASP A 143 20.07 12.44 3.86
CA ASP A 143 20.61 11.90 2.62
C ASP A 143 20.61 10.37 2.68
N VAL A 144 19.94 9.74 1.72
CA VAL A 144 19.75 8.28 1.67
C VAL A 144 20.18 7.76 0.30
N LEU A 145 21.00 6.71 0.27
CA LEU A 145 21.36 6.04 -0.97
C LEU A 145 20.18 5.17 -1.48
N ALA A 146 19.68 5.47 -2.67
CA ALA A 146 18.73 4.60 -3.38
C ALA A 146 19.50 3.49 -4.11
N ARG A 147 19.62 2.30 -3.53
CA ARG A 147 20.42 1.21 -4.14
C ARG A 147 19.77 0.69 -5.41
N GLN A 148 20.57 0.49 -6.46
CA GLN A 148 20.15 -0.13 -7.71
C GLN A 148 19.80 -1.62 -7.52
N ASP A 149 20.61 -2.35 -6.75
CA ASP A 149 20.43 -3.78 -6.46
C ASP A 149 20.29 -4.01 -4.94
N PRO A 150 19.10 -3.79 -4.34
CA PRO A 150 18.90 -4.03 -2.92
C PRO A 150 18.90 -5.54 -2.60
N PRO A 151 19.33 -5.94 -1.38
CA PRO A 151 19.20 -7.32 -0.92
C PRO A 151 17.75 -7.83 -0.97
N PRO A 152 17.52 -9.14 -1.15
CA PRO A 152 16.18 -9.72 -1.15
C PRO A 152 15.39 -9.32 0.10
N GLY A 153 14.14 -8.88 -0.09
CA GLY A 153 13.26 -8.42 1.00
C GLY A 153 13.50 -6.98 1.48
N GLN A 154 14.36 -6.21 0.81
CA GLN A 154 14.56 -4.79 1.08
C GLN A 154 14.20 -3.94 -0.15
N GLY A 155 13.57 -2.78 0.09
CA GLY A 155 13.46 -1.75 -0.95
C GLY A 155 14.82 -1.11 -1.27
N ALA A 156 14.86 -0.26 -2.31
CA ALA A 156 16.08 0.45 -2.74
C ALA A 156 16.79 1.18 -1.59
N MET A 157 16.04 1.89 -0.75
CA MET A 157 16.57 2.54 0.47
C MET A 157 16.63 1.62 1.69
N GLY A 158 15.97 0.45 1.63
CA GLY A 158 15.80 -0.46 2.77
C GLY A 158 14.70 -0.05 3.76
N VAL A 159 13.75 0.77 3.32
CA VAL A 159 12.52 1.07 4.07
C VAL A 159 11.37 0.17 3.61
N GLY A 160 10.53 -0.24 4.54
CA GLY A 160 9.14 -0.61 4.27
C GLY A 160 8.29 0.65 4.31
N ILE A 161 7.44 0.84 3.30
CA ILE A 161 6.50 1.96 3.24
C ILE A 161 5.08 1.44 3.33
N GLY A 162 4.25 2.14 4.10
CA GLY A 162 2.82 1.93 4.17
C GLY A 162 2.10 3.27 3.99
N GLY A 163 0.89 3.24 3.45
CA GLY A 163 0.00 4.38 3.66
C GLY A 163 -0.25 4.54 5.17
N ASN A 164 -0.38 5.77 5.66
CA ASN A 164 -0.98 5.99 6.97
C ASN A 164 -2.45 5.56 6.89
N LEU A 165 -2.70 4.25 7.05
CA LEU A 165 -3.99 3.60 6.88
C LEU A 165 -4.86 3.93 8.09
N MET A 166 -5.42 5.13 8.12
CA MET A 166 -6.46 5.43 9.09
C MET A 166 -7.75 4.70 8.73
N LEU A 167 -8.27 3.93 9.67
CA LEU A 167 -9.58 3.31 9.56
C LEU A 167 -10.67 4.39 9.55
N VAL A 168 -11.16 4.70 8.36
CA VAL A 168 -12.36 5.53 8.18
C VAL A 168 -13.60 4.63 8.16
N THR A 169 -14.62 4.97 8.96
CA THR A 169 -15.87 4.20 8.93
C THR A 169 -16.82 4.79 7.89
N LEU A 170 -16.96 4.10 6.77
CA LEU A 170 -17.86 4.47 5.69
C LEU A 170 -19.34 4.17 6.05
N PRO A 171 -20.30 4.94 5.50
CA PRO A 171 -21.71 4.56 5.46
C PRO A 171 -21.89 3.16 4.86
N PHE A 172 -22.90 2.42 5.32
CA PHE A 172 -23.10 1.00 4.94
C PHE A 172 -23.14 0.74 3.42
N PHE A 173 -23.82 1.58 2.65
CA PHE A 173 -23.87 1.39 1.20
C PHE A 173 -22.57 1.77 0.50
N GLN A 174 -21.88 2.80 1.00
CA GLN A 174 -20.57 3.20 0.49
C GLN A 174 -19.51 2.14 0.80
N SER A 175 -19.57 1.49 1.97
CA SER A 175 -18.63 0.43 2.33
C SER A 175 -18.76 -0.80 1.44
N ILE A 176 -19.99 -1.16 1.03
CA ILE A 176 -20.21 -2.24 0.06
C ILE A 176 -19.59 -1.88 -1.29
N TRP A 177 -19.85 -0.66 -1.78
CA TRP A 177 -19.28 -0.22 -3.05
C TRP A 177 -17.76 -0.18 -3.01
N GLN A 178 -17.18 0.36 -1.93
CA GLN A 178 -15.74 0.40 -1.74
C GLN A 178 -15.14 -1.01 -1.66
N GLY A 179 -15.86 -1.97 -1.05
CA GLY A 179 -15.47 -3.37 -1.06
C GLY A 179 -15.40 -3.96 -2.46
N ILE A 180 -16.39 -3.67 -3.32
CA ILE A 180 -16.38 -4.10 -4.73
C ILE A 180 -15.20 -3.48 -5.48
N VAL A 181 -15.01 -2.17 -5.36
CA VAL A 181 -13.89 -1.45 -5.99
C VAL A 181 -12.55 -2.04 -5.54
N GLY A 182 -12.39 -2.28 -4.23
CA GLY A 182 -11.18 -2.90 -3.67
C GLY A 182 -10.92 -4.30 -4.19
N ILE A 183 -11.95 -5.15 -4.31
CA ILE A 183 -11.82 -6.50 -4.88
C ILE A 183 -11.45 -6.42 -6.37
N VAL A 184 -12.06 -5.54 -7.15
CA VAL A 184 -11.74 -5.36 -8.57
C VAL A 184 -10.28 -4.89 -8.74
N ALA A 185 -9.85 -3.92 -7.94
CA ALA A 185 -8.48 -3.43 -7.95
C ALA A 185 -7.49 -4.54 -7.59
N TYR A 186 -7.80 -5.35 -6.57
CA TYR A 186 -6.98 -6.50 -6.19
C TYR A 186 -6.86 -7.53 -7.33
N VAL A 187 -7.99 -7.89 -7.96
CA VAL A 187 -8.01 -8.83 -9.09
C VAL A 187 -7.18 -8.27 -10.26
N GLN A 188 -7.35 -6.99 -10.60
CA GLN A 188 -6.57 -6.32 -11.66
C GLN A 188 -5.07 -6.36 -11.35
N ALA A 189 -4.68 -6.05 -10.12
CA ALA A 189 -3.28 -6.10 -9.69
C ALA A 189 -2.70 -7.52 -9.88
N VAL A 190 -3.41 -8.55 -9.41
CA VAL A 190 -2.97 -9.95 -9.55
C VAL A 190 -2.82 -10.36 -11.02
N ILE A 191 -3.77 -9.99 -11.88
CA ILE A 191 -3.72 -10.30 -13.31
C ILE A 191 -2.61 -9.52 -14.03
N ALA A 192 -2.25 -8.32 -13.54
CA ALA A 192 -1.18 -7.51 -14.11
C ALA A 192 0.23 -8.01 -13.73
N LEU A 193 0.39 -8.74 -12.63
CA LEU A 193 1.69 -9.21 -12.14
C LEU A 193 2.60 -9.85 -13.22
N PRO A 194 2.11 -10.76 -14.10
CA PRO A 194 2.96 -11.34 -15.13
C PRO A 194 3.49 -10.28 -16.11
N VAL A 195 2.68 -9.28 -16.46
CA VAL A 195 3.09 -8.19 -17.35
C VAL A 195 4.13 -7.30 -16.68
N LEU A 196 3.95 -6.99 -15.39
CA LEU A 196 4.90 -6.20 -14.60
C LEU A 196 6.26 -6.91 -14.44
N LEU A 197 6.23 -8.23 -14.26
CA LEU A 197 7.44 -9.06 -14.21
C LEU A 197 8.17 -9.11 -15.56
N ILE A 198 7.44 -9.36 -16.65
CA ILE A 198 8.02 -9.43 -18.00
C ILE A 198 8.57 -8.07 -18.46
N SER A 199 7.91 -6.98 -18.08
CA SER A 199 8.37 -5.62 -18.38
C SER A 199 9.52 -5.14 -17.50
N GLY A 200 9.93 -5.92 -16.50
CA GLY A 200 11.02 -5.57 -15.58
C GLY A 200 10.67 -4.47 -14.57
N GLN A 201 9.39 -4.11 -14.45
CA GLN A 201 8.90 -3.10 -13.50
C GLN A 201 8.78 -3.65 -12.07
N LEU A 202 8.77 -4.98 -11.91
CA LEU A 202 8.72 -5.66 -10.63
C LEU A 202 9.83 -6.72 -10.58
N ALA A 203 10.62 -6.73 -9.50
CA ALA A 203 11.63 -7.76 -9.32
C ALA A 203 10.96 -9.11 -8.99
N PRO A 204 11.47 -10.26 -9.49
CA PRO A 204 10.89 -11.57 -9.21
C PRO A 204 10.75 -11.91 -7.73
N GLN A 205 11.63 -11.37 -6.89
CA GLN A 205 11.61 -11.52 -5.43
C GLN A 205 10.46 -10.76 -4.77
N ASP A 206 9.99 -9.66 -5.36
CA ASP A 206 8.88 -8.84 -4.84
C ASP A 206 7.52 -9.40 -5.25
N ALA A 207 7.50 -10.27 -6.27
CA ALA A 207 6.32 -11.02 -6.70
C ALA A 207 6.27 -12.44 -6.11
N ALA A 208 7.02 -12.71 -5.04
CA ALA A 208 7.07 -14.03 -4.44
C ALA A 208 5.69 -14.47 -3.92
N PHE A 209 5.26 -15.65 -4.35
CA PHE A 209 4.04 -16.27 -3.86
C PHE A 209 4.26 -16.78 -2.44
N SER A 210 3.45 -16.33 -1.47
CA SER A 210 3.47 -16.88 -0.12
C SER A 210 2.97 -18.32 -0.12
N GLY A 211 3.77 -19.25 0.37
CA GLY A 211 3.35 -20.63 0.58
C GLY A 211 2.45 -20.79 1.80
N PRO A 212 2.07 -22.05 2.13
CA PRO A 212 1.22 -22.35 3.28
C PRO A 212 1.78 -21.82 4.61
N VAL A 213 3.11 -21.85 4.77
CA VAL A 213 3.79 -21.36 5.98
C VAL A 213 3.76 -19.84 6.03
N GLY A 214 4.04 -19.15 4.92
CA GLY A 214 3.89 -17.69 4.84
C GLY A 214 2.47 -17.23 5.16
N ILE A 215 1.44 -17.90 4.61
CA ILE A 215 0.04 -17.60 4.92
C ILE A 215 -0.25 -17.80 6.42
N ALA A 216 0.23 -18.87 7.03
CA ALA A 216 0.05 -19.11 8.46
C ALA A 216 0.70 -18.01 9.32
N GLN A 217 1.87 -17.50 8.91
CA GLN A 217 2.53 -16.37 9.58
C GLN A 217 1.71 -15.07 9.44
N LEU A 218 1.19 -14.78 8.25
CA LEU A 218 0.32 -13.61 8.02
C LEU A 218 -0.95 -13.68 8.88
N VAL A 219 -1.57 -14.86 8.99
CA VAL A 219 -2.73 -15.09 9.86
C VAL A 219 -2.36 -14.87 11.32
N GLY A 220 -1.21 -15.38 11.76
CA GLY A 220 -0.69 -15.15 13.11
C GLY A 220 -0.54 -13.66 13.42
N GLY A 221 0.11 -12.90 12.53
CA GLY A 221 0.28 -11.46 12.69
C GLY A 221 -1.06 -10.70 12.74
N ALA A 222 -2.03 -11.08 11.90
CA ALA A 222 -3.35 -10.45 11.89
C ALA A 222 -4.12 -10.73 13.20
N VAL A 223 -4.04 -11.96 13.71
CA VAL A 223 -4.66 -12.33 15.00
C VAL A 223 -3.99 -11.61 16.16
N SER A 224 -2.66 -11.54 16.19
CA SER A 224 -1.92 -10.79 17.20
C SER A 224 -2.33 -9.32 17.23
N ALA A 225 -2.35 -8.64 16.08
CA ALA A 225 -2.76 -7.25 16.02
C ALA A 225 -4.23 -7.04 16.39
N THR A 226 -5.13 -7.95 16.04
CA THR A 226 -6.51 -7.90 16.53
C THR A 226 -6.60 -8.08 18.05
N ALA A 227 -5.76 -8.92 18.64
CA ALA A 227 -5.70 -9.08 20.10
C ALA A 227 -5.16 -7.82 20.80
N ASP A 228 -4.15 -7.18 20.23
CA ASP A 228 -3.50 -5.98 20.79
C ASP A 228 -4.37 -4.72 20.63
N THR A 229 -4.97 -4.52 19.46
CA THR A 229 -5.75 -3.31 19.13
C THR A 229 -7.25 -3.44 19.40
N GLY A 230 -7.75 -4.67 19.56
CA GLY A 230 -9.19 -4.97 19.62
C GLY A 230 -9.93 -4.80 18.28
N LEU A 231 -9.22 -4.44 17.20
CA LEU A 231 -9.80 -4.22 15.88
C LEU A 231 -9.73 -5.50 15.05
N TRP A 232 -10.88 -5.96 14.56
CA TRP A 232 -11.01 -7.15 13.72
C TRP A 232 -10.61 -6.94 12.25
N PHE A 233 -10.32 -5.69 11.87
CA PHE A 233 -10.01 -5.33 10.49
C PHE A 233 -8.88 -6.16 9.85
N PRO A 234 -7.72 -6.41 10.50
CA PRO A 234 -6.65 -7.24 9.91
C PRO A 234 -7.10 -8.63 9.51
N VAL A 235 -7.88 -9.29 10.37
CA VAL A 235 -8.38 -10.64 10.13
C VAL A 235 -9.36 -10.65 8.97
N TRP A 236 -10.30 -9.70 8.90
CA TRP A 236 -11.24 -9.63 7.79
C TRP A 236 -10.57 -9.25 6.47
N GLN A 237 -9.60 -8.33 6.51
CA GLN A 237 -8.84 -7.95 5.33
C GLN A 237 -8.05 -9.14 4.79
N LEU A 238 -7.34 -9.87 5.66
CA LEU A 238 -6.59 -11.05 5.25
C LEU A 238 -7.51 -12.16 4.72
N ALA A 239 -8.65 -12.40 5.38
CA ALA A 239 -9.65 -13.36 4.90
C ALA A 239 -10.18 -12.98 3.51
N ALA A 240 -10.42 -11.69 3.26
CA ALA A 240 -10.85 -11.18 1.95
C ALA A 240 -9.77 -11.38 0.88
N ILE A 241 -8.50 -11.05 1.18
CA ILE A 241 -7.36 -11.21 0.27
C ILE A 241 -7.13 -12.69 -0.07
N ILE A 242 -7.13 -13.58 0.92
CA ILE A 242 -6.97 -15.03 0.71
C ILE A 242 -8.14 -15.59 -0.10
N SER A 243 -9.37 -15.19 0.22
CA SER A 243 -10.57 -15.63 -0.50
C SER A 243 -10.54 -15.20 -1.97
N ALA A 244 -10.22 -13.94 -2.24
CA ALA A 244 -10.08 -13.42 -3.60
C ALA A 244 -8.92 -14.10 -4.34
N GLY A 245 -7.77 -14.30 -3.69
CA GLY A 245 -6.64 -15.01 -4.24
C GLY A 245 -6.97 -16.45 -4.62
N LEU A 246 -7.67 -17.18 -3.74
CA LEU A 246 -8.14 -18.54 -4.00
C LEU A 246 -9.14 -18.59 -5.16
N ALA A 247 -10.06 -17.63 -5.25
CA ALA A 247 -10.98 -17.52 -6.36
C ALA A 247 -10.25 -17.33 -7.70
N ILE A 248 -9.25 -16.43 -7.75
CA ILE A 248 -8.43 -16.22 -8.95
C ILE A 248 -7.63 -17.49 -9.28
N ALA A 249 -6.96 -18.10 -8.30
CA ALA A 249 -6.18 -19.32 -8.50
C ALA A 249 -7.05 -20.46 -9.05
N ASN A 250 -8.26 -20.63 -8.51
CA ASN A 250 -9.21 -21.63 -8.96
C ASN A 250 -9.78 -21.35 -10.35
N LEU A 251 -9.71 -20.12 -10.86
CA LEU A 251 -10.11 -19.79 -12.24
C LEU A 251 -8.99 -20.02 -13.26
N LEU A 252 -7.74 -20.19 -12.82
CA LEU A 252 -6.63 -20.44 -13.74
C LEU A 252 -6.82 -21.80 -14.45
N PRO A 253 -6.41 -21.91 -15.72
CA PRO A 253 -6.53 -23.13 -16.52
C PRO A 253 -5.48 -24.19 -16.14
N ILE A 254 -5.33 -24.45 -14.84
CA ILE A 254 -4.36 -25.38 -14.26
C ILE A 254 -5.08 -26.70 -13.97
N PRO A 255 -4.59 -27.84 -14.50
CA PRO A 255 -5.15 -29.14 -14.16
C PRO A 255 -5.11 -29.40 -12.64
N ALA A 256 -6.14 -30.07 -12.13
CA ALA A 256 -6.50 -30.26 -10.70
C ALA A 256 -7.28 -29.13 -10.02
N LEU A 257 -7.32 -27.92 -10.59
CA LEU A 257 -8.20 -26.84 -10.12
C LEU A 257 -9.49 -26.77 -10.95
N ASP A 258 -10.47 -26.03 -10.44
CA ASP A 258 -11.79 -25.86 -11.07
C ASP A 258 -11.69 -25.23 -12.48
N GLY A 259 -10.76 -24.30 -12.69
CA GLY A 259 -10.48 -23.64 -13.96
C GLY A 259 -9.89 -24.59 -15.01
N GLY A 260 -9.18 -25.65 -14.58
CA GLY A 260 -8.77 -26.74 -15.46
C GLY A 260 -9.96 -27.48 -16.06
N ARG A 261 -11.00 -27.72 -15.25
CA ARG A 261 -12.26 -28.32 -15.74
C ARG A 261 -13.01 -27.38 -16.66
N LEU A 262 -13.04 -26.09 -16.34
CA LEU A 262 -13.63 -25.06 -17.20
C LEU A 262 -12.95 -25.01 -18.58
N LEU A 263 -11.61 -25.13 -18.60
CA LEU A 263 -10.82 -25.23 -19.84
C LEU A 263 -11.24 -26.46 -20.66
N PHE A 264 -11.38 -27.62 -20.03
CA PHE A 264 -11.84 -28.82 -20.73
C PHE A 264 -13.23 -28.66 -21.31
N ILE A 265 -14.18 -28.10 -20.57
CA ILE A 265 -15.53 -27.79 -21.06
C ILE A 265 -15.47 -26.85 -22.28
N PHE A 266 -14.60 -25.83 -22.23
CA PHE A 266 -14.39 -24.93 -23.35
C PHE A 266 -13.82 -25.64 -24.58
N ILE A 267 -12.81 -26.51 -24.39
CA ILE A 267 -12.23 -27.34 -25.45
C ILE A 267 -13.27 -28.30 -26.03
N GLU A 268 -14.12 -28.92 -25.21
CA GLU A 268 -15.20 -29.80 -25.65
C GLU A 268 -16.23 -29.06 -26.51
N LYS A 269 -16.60 -27.84 -26.09
CA LYS A 269 -17.50 -26.97 -26.85
C LYS A 269 -16.93 -26.63 -28.23
N LEU A 270 -15.64 -26.33 -28.32
CA LEU A 270 -14.97 -26.07 -29.60
C LEU A 270 -14.82 -27.32 -30.47
N ARG A 271 -14.54 -28.47 -29.86
CA ARG A 271 -14.27 -29.73 -30.56
C ARG A 271 -15.54 -30.52 -30.91
N GLY A 272 -16.69 -30.16 -30.32
CA GLY A 272 -17.97 -30.84 -30.50
C GLY A 272 -18.04 -32.26 -29.95
N ARG A 273 -16.99 -32.73 -29.24
CA ARG A 273 -16.91 -34.08 -28.67
C ARG A 273 -16.26 -34.07 -27.29
N ARG A 274 -16.83 -34.86 -26.38
CA ARG A 274 -16.36 -35.03 -25.00
C ARG A 274 -14.93 -35.56 -24.95
N VAL A 275 -14.13 -35.06 -24.02
CA VAL A 275 -12.83 -35.65 -23.67
C VAL A 275 -13.12 -36.99 -22.98
N PRO A 276 -12.38 -38.07 -23.29
CA PRO A 276 -12.52 -39.30 -22.54
C PRO A 276 -12.24 -39.06 -21.05
N PRO A 277 -13.13 -39.46 -20.12
CA PRO A 277 -12.96 -39.21 -18.68
C PRO A 277 -11.64 -39.74 -18.11
N GLU A 278 -11.13 -40.84 -18.68
CA GLU A 278 -9.84 -41.43 -18.32
C GLU A 278 -8.67 -40.48 -18.61
N LYS A 279 -8.71 -39.78 -19.76
CA LYS A 279 -7.65 -38.83 -20.15
C LYS A 279 -7.71 -37.56 -19.32
N GLU A 280 -8.92 -37.06 -19.07
CA GLU A 280 -9.14 -35.91 -18.17
C GLU A 280 -8.63 -36.24 -16.76
N GLY A 281 -9.00 -37.41 -16.22
CA GLY A 281 -8.57 -37.85 -14.90
C GLY A 281 -7.05 -37.97 -14.76
N VAL A 282 -6.36 -38.51 -15.77
CA VAL A 282 -4.87 -38.56 -15.77
C VAL A 282 -4.27 -37.16 -15.79
N ILE A 283 -4.80 -36.24 -16.60
CA ILE A 283 -4.29 -34.86 -16.67
C ILE A 283 -4.51 -34.14 -15.33
N HIS A 284 -5.67 -34.30 -14.71
CA HIS A 284 -5.94 -33.75 -13.38
C HIS A 284 -5.03 -34.37 -12.31
N LEU A 285 -4.79 -35.68 -12.33
CA LEU A 285 -3.88 -36.34 -11.39
C LEU A 285 -2.44 -35.82 -11.54
N VAL A 286 -1.93 -35.71 -12.77
CA VAL A 286 -0.59 -35.17 -13.05
C VAL A 286 -0.51 -33.72 -12.58
N GLY A 287 -1.50 -32.89 -12.89
CA GLY A 287 -1.58 -31.52 -12.40
C GLY A 287 -1.57 -31.44 -10.88
N PHE A 288 -2.34 -32.31 -10.20
CA PHE A 288 -2.43 -32.35 -8.76
C PHE A 288 -1.08 -32.68 -8.12
N VAL A 289 -0.37 -33.69 -8.65
CA VAL A 289 0.96 -34.07 -8.18
C VAL A 289 1.97 -32.93 -8.41
N LEU A 290 1.92 -32.26 -9.56
CA LEU A 290 2.77 -31.10 -9.84
C LEU A 290 2.49 -29.93 -8.90
N LEU A 291 1.22 -29.65 -8.62
CA LEU A 291 0.81 -28.61 -7.67
C LEU A 291 1.27 -28.93 -6.24
N LEU A 292 1.10 -30.17 -5.78
CA LEU A 292 1.64 -30.59 -4.49
C LEU A 292 3.17 -30.47 -4.44
N GLY A 293 3.85 -30.85 -5.51
CA GLY A 293 5.30 -30.67 -5.63
C GLY A 293 5.71 -29.20 -5.54
N LEU A 294 4.99 -28.32 -6.25
CA LEU A 294 5.22 -26.88 -6.18
C LEU A 294 4.96 -26.32 -4.77
N MET A 295 3.88 -26.76 -4.10
CA MET A 295 3.60 -26.37 -2.71
C MET A 295 4.76 -26.74 -1.79
N VAL A 296 5.35 -27.93 -1.92
CA VAL A 296 6.52 -28.34 -1.14
C VAL A 296 7.72 -27.43 -1.41
N VAL A 297 8.00 -27.11 -2.68
CA VAL A 297 9.12 -26.22 -3.05
C VAL A 297 8.93 -24.83 -2.46
N ILE A 298 7.74 -24.23 -2.60
CA ILE A 298 7.43 -22.90 -2.04
C ILE A 298 7.51 -22.93 -0.52
N THR A 299 6.99 -23.98 0.13
CA THR A 299 7.08 -24.15 1.59
C THR A 299 8.53 -24.17 2.08
N ILE A 300 9.42 -24.89 1.37
CA ILE A 300 10.85 -24.90 1.69
C ILE A 300 11.45 -23.51 1.53
N ASN A 301 11.04 -22.77 0.50
CA ASN A 301 11.49 -21.40 0.26
C ASN A 301 11.03 -20.44 1.38
N ASP A 302 9.77 -20.53 1.81
CA ASP A 302 9.22 -19.74 2.92
C ASP A 302 10.02 -19.95 4.21
N ILE A 303 10.32 -21.22 4.54
CA ILE A 303 11.08 -21.55 5.75
C ILE A 303 12.51 -20.99 5.68
N ARG A 304 13.12 -20.96 4.49
CA ARG A 304 14.48 -20.43 4.29
C ARG A 304 14.53 -18.90 4.31
N SER A 305 13.49 -18.23 3.83
CA SER A 305 13.47 -16.77 3.60
C SER A 305 13.17 -15.95 4.87
N GLY A 306 12.92 -16.61 6.01
CA GLY A 306 12.59 -15.95 7.28
C GLY A 306 11.17 -15.38 7.31
N PRO A 307 10.72 -14.82 8.46
CA PRO A 307 9.37 -14.29 8.60
C PRO A 307 9.14 -13.10 7.66
N GLN A 308 8.32 -13.30 6.63
CA GLN A 308 7.81 -12.24 5.75
C GLN A 308 6.43 -11.83 6.31
N GLY A 309 6.43 -11.16 7.46
CA GLY A 309 5.20 -10.76 8.15
C GLY A 309 4.85 -9.31 7.85
N ILE A 310 3.58 -9.05 7.51
CA ILE A 310 3.01 -7.71 7.65
C ILE A 310 2.94 -7.43 9.15
N ASP A 311 3.67 -6.42 9.66
CA ASP A 311 3.55 -5.99 11.05
C ASP A 311 2.27 -5.15 11.22
N TRP A 312 1.17 -5.86 11.47
CA TRP A 312 -0.15 -5.28 11.62
C TRP A 312 -0.27 -4.34 12.83
N SER A 313 0.58 -4.51 13.85
CA SER A 313 0.58 -3.64 15.04
C SER A 313 1.03 -2.22 14.71
N GLN A 314 1.89 -2.08 13.71
CA GLN A 314 2.40 -0.80 13.24
C GLN A 314 1.47 -0.13 12.24
N LEU A 315 0.74 -0.90 11.43
CA LEU A 315 -0.26 -0.38 10.47
C LEU A 315 -1.52 0.18 11.14
N LEU A 316 -1.87 -0.36 12.30
CA LEU A 316 -3.07 0.08 13.03
C LEU A 316 -2.77 1.15 14.09
N GLY A 317 -1.50 1.38 14.41
CA GLY A 317 -1.07 2.25 15.51
C GLY A 317 -1.59 1.78 16.89
N PRO A 318 -1.08 2.37 17.99
CA PRO A 318 -1.78 2.34 19.27
C PRO A 318 -3.08 3.16 19.25
#